data_AF-A0A7S1FDE0-F1
#
_entry.id   AF-A0A7S1FDE0-F1
#
_cell.length_a   1.000
_cell.length_b   1.000
_cell.length_c   1.000
_cell.angle_alpha   90.00
_cell.angle_beta   90.00
_cell.angle_gamma   90.00
#
_symmetry.space_group_name_H-M   'P 1'
#
loop_
_entity.id
_entity.type
_entity.pdbx_description
1 polymer ?
#
loop_
_entity_poly.entity_id
_entity_poly.type
_entity_poly.pdbx_seq_one_letter_code
_entity_poly.pdbx_strand_id
1 'polypeptide(L)'
;RSLASNEEMMVDCEARHTLVAEIKEFQEELCRFREADESQRSELSRAREVQERQEKRLQHLQVEKDGVDEQLRELEARCEAAENLRQQEELRWQEATDLSRHRLEAELQHSKAKFEHDLQLSETCRDELVQQKGQLEEDLANLHSDLTKSLAEQRSQLAEDFASLDRDLRASEESNCELAHISGELRDELLSCQGDLLCKSEDGRELVRQFADVSAELEIASAQKRALEQEVAQHQDSHGGMVERCKQLENTVAEQARTKEDLTVKADGDRKELAALIEKMTQQNERHAKMVDKCQELEAELSQQEQRTTDLEHELASCRKELVDIANKFAREKEELATISVGHLQKQGDLEAQLVSAKLAAEAAGQDLEQHREESQNRLQSVLAELERVRAEHRGAEEAYQQNTRELEVAKAQHVKETQESDGFAAHLAEKEKLEGQLKASEDARRRDESELRFRKLEAENQVATLKHKLEQAGLGSPKNKGRPASAQANVSLQRRVEELETRLAERDRRCEDLHAEKSQLMTELTSWRSPSTSMLGTASKPTPIEAMDLEGGTAKVQQARGCGACLRSADQPCFAVARRLATSGAWRRVFFIYIAAVHFWMYFVLNHMR
;
A
#
# COMPACT_ATOMS: atom_id res chain seq x y z
N ARG A 1 -85.58 -122.24 -19.79
CA ARG A 1 -85.59 -121.39 -18.57
C ARG A 1 -84.17 -121.17 -18.01
N SER A 2 -83.20 -122.08 -18.13
CA SER A 2 -81.82 -121.81 -17.67
C SER A 2 -80.96 -120.95 -18.61
N LEU A 3 -81.31 -120.83 -19.90
CA LEU A 3 -80.57 -119.97 -20.84
C LEU A 3 -80.96 -118.48 -20.75
N ALA A 4 -82.24 -118.17 -20.49
CA ALA A 4 -82.71 -116.80 -20.28
C ALA A 4 -82.13 -116.14 -19.01
N SER A 5 -81.74 -116.96 -18.01
CA SER A 5 -81.12 -116.49 -16.77
C SER A 5 -79.64 -116.09 -16.92
N ASN A 6 -78.96 -116.54 -17.97
CA ASN A 6 -77.56 -116.19 -18.22
C ASN A 6 -77.41 -114.90 -19.03
N GLU A 7 -78.35 -114.62 -19.95
CA GLU A 7 -78.39 -113.35 -20.68
C GLU A 7 -78.74 -112.18 -19.75
N GLU A 8 -79.68 -112.37 -18.83
CA GLU A 8 -80.06 -111.34 -17.84
C GLU A 8 -78.91 -111.00 -16.88
N MET A 9 -78.10 -112.01 -16.50
CA MET A 9 -76.93 -111.83 -15.63
C MET A 9 -75.71 -111.21 -16.36
N MET A 10 -75.59 -111.43 -17.67
CA MET A 10 -74.57 -110.78 -18.52
C MET A 10 -74.90 -109.30 -18.72
N VAL A 11 -76.16 -108.95 -18.99
CA VAL A 11 -76.61 -107.56 -19.12
C VAL A 11 -76.43 -106.81 -17.80
N ASP A 12 -76.71 -107.45 -16.66
CA ASP A 12 -76.45 -106.86 -15.33
C ASP A 12 -74.95 -106.68 -15.04
N CYS A 13 -74.08 -107.57 -15.54
CA CYS A 13 -72.64 -107.40 -15.43
C CYS A 13 -72.12 -106.28 -16.33
N GLU A 14 -72.60 -106.17 -17.57
CA GLU A 14 -72.24 -105.09 -18.49
C GLU A 14 -72.72 -103.73 -17.98
N ALA A 15 -73.93 -103.65 -17.43
CA ALA A 15 -74.44 -102.45 -16.78
C ALA A 15 -73.61 -102.06 -15.55
N ARG A 16 -73.19 -103.03 -14.73
CA ARG A 16 -72.27 -102.78 -13.60
C ARG A 16 -70.88 -102.35 -14.05
N HIS A 17 -70.34 -102.92 -15.12
CA HIS A 17 -69.04 -102.51 -15.66
C HIS A 17 -69.10 -101.09 -16.24
N THR A 18 -70.19 -100.73 -16.90
CA THR A 18 -70.44 -99.38 -17.42
C THR A 18 -70.56 -98.37 -16.27
N LEU A 19 -71.35 -98.70 -15.23
CA LEU A 19 -71.48 -97.86 -14.04
C LEU A 19 -70.14 -97.67 -13.30
N VAL A 20 -69.32 -98.72 -13.22
CA VAL A 20 -67.98 -98.64 -12.61
C VAL A 20 -67.03 -97.79 -13.47
N ALA A 21 -67.15 -97.83 -14.80
CA ALA A 21 -66.37 -96.97 -15.69
C ALA A 21 -66.78 -95.50 -15.54
N GLU A 22 -68.08 -95.20 -15.52
CA GLU A 22 -68.61 -93.85 -15.28
C GLU A 22 -68.20 -93.30 -13.90
N ILE A 23 -68.24 -94.13 -12.86
CA ILE A 23 -67.77 -93.73 -11.51
C ILE A 23 -66.27 -93.42 -11.52
N LYS A 24 -65.45 -94.18 -12.27
CA LYS A 24 -64.01 -93.90 -12.40
C LYS A 24 -63.75 -92.61 -13.17
N GLU A 25 -64.47 -92.39 -14.26
CA GLU A 25 -64.35 -91.16 -15.05
C GLU A 25 -64.75 -89.94 -14.22
N PHE A 26 -65.84 -90.04 -13.44
CA PHE A 26 -66.26 -88.99 -12.51
C PHE A 26 -65.24 -88.74 -11.38
N GLN A 27 -64.59 -89.81 -10.88
CA GLN A 27 -63.51 -89.68 -9.90
C GLN A 27 -62.27 -89.00 -10.51
N GLU A 28 -61.91 -89.32 -11.75
CA GLU A 28 -60.82 -88.66 -12.47
C GLU A 28 -61.11 -87.19 -12.75
N GLU A 29 -62.35 -86.85 -13.13
CA GLU A 29 -62.80 -85.45 -13.29
C GLU A 29 -62.74 -84.68 -11.95
N LEU A 30 -63.18 -85.29 -10.85
CA LEU A 30 -63.07 -84.68 -9.52
C LEU A 30 -61.62 -84.46 -9.10
N CYS A 31 -60.70 -85.37 -9.45
CA CYS A 31 -59.27 -85.19 -9.24
C CYS A 31 -58.72 -84.02 -10.06
N ARG A 32 -59.04 -83.93 -11.35
CA ARG A 32 -58.62 -82.80 -12.21
C ARG A 32 -59.17 -81.47 -11.71
N PHE A 33 -60.43 -81.45 -11.23
CA PHE A 33 -61.02 -80.24 -10.67
C PHE A 33 -60.33 -79.79 -9.38
N ARG A 34 -59.95 -80.75 -8.52
CA ARG A 34 -59.19 -80.46 -7.29
C ARG A 34 -57.79 -79.94 -7.59
N GLU A 35 -57.09 -80.53 -8.56
CA GLU A 35 -55.78 -80.05 -9.02
C GLU A 35 -55.85 -78.64 -9.62
N ALA A 36 -56.91 -78.35 -10.39
CA ALA A 36 -57.15 -77.01 -10.93
C ALA A 36 -57.44 -75.97 -9.83
N ASP A 37 -58.27 -76.31 -8.83
CA ASP A 37 -58.55 -75.44 -7.66
C ASP A 37 -57.28 -75.22 -6.81
N GLU A 38 -56.47 -76.26 -6.59
CA GLU A 38 -55.17 -76.13 -5.91
C GLU A 38 -54.18 -75.26 -6.69
N SER A 39 -54.13 -75.40 -8.03
CA SER A 39 -53.32 -74.55 -8.89
C SER A 39 -53.76 -73.08 -8.82
N GLN A 40 -55.07 -72.81 -8.92
CA GLN A 40 -55.60 -71.45 -8.81
C GLN A 40 -55.35 -70.83 -7.43
N ARG A 41 -55.47 -71.61 -6.35
CA ARG A 41 -55.11 -71.15 -5.00
C ARG A 41 -53.62 -70.86 -4.87
N SER A 42 -52.76 -71.66 -5.49
CA SER A 42 -51.31 -71.42 -5.55
C SER A 42 -50.98 -70.13 -6.30
N GLU A 43 -51.62 -69.90 -7.45
CA GLU A 43 -51.46 -68.67 -8.23
C GLU A 43 -51.95 -67.42 -7.48
N LEU A 44 -53.11 -67.50 -6.82
CA LEU A 44 -53.63 -66.42 -5.97
C LEU A 44 -52.70 -66.14 -4.77
N SER A 45 -52.10 -67.18 -4.18
CA SER A 45 -51.10 -67.00 -3.12
C SER A 45 -49.85 -66.29 -3.63
N ARG A 46 -49.33 -66.69 -4.80
CA ARG A 46 -48.18 -66.02 -5.43
C ARG A 46 -48.48 -64.58 -5.80
N ALA A 47 -49.68 -64.28 -6.32
CA ALA A 47 -50.10 -62.93 -6.64
C ALA A 47 -50.17 -62.04 -5.39
N ARG A 48 -50.68 -62.56 -4.26
CA ARG A 48 -50.67 -61.85 -2.97
C ARG A 48 -49.26 -61.60 -2.45
N GLU A 49 -48.35 -62.55 -2.55
CA GLU A 49 -46.94 -62.35 -2.16
C GLU A 49 -46.26 -61.27 -3.02
N VAL A 50 -46.54 -61.22 -4.32
CA VAL A 50 -46.01 -60.18 -5.22
C VAL A 50 -46.59 -58.82 -4.84
N GLN A 51 -47.89 -58.73 -4.57
CA GLN A 51 -48.53 -57.49 -4.12
C GLN A 51 -47.94 -57.00 -2.79
N GLU A 52 -47.76 -57.88 -1.80
CA GLU A 52 -47.17 -57.52 -0.50
C GLU A 52 -45.71 -57.03 -0.66
N ARG A 53 -44.93 -57.64 -1.56
CA ARG A 53 -43.58 -57.16 -1.90
C ARG A 53 -43.60 -55.79 -2.58
N GLN A 54 -44.57 -55.52 -3.45
CA GLN A 54 -44.72 -54.21 -4.08
C GLN A 54 -45.13 -53.14 -3.07
N GLU A 55 -46.06 -53.44 -2.16
CA GLU A 55 -46.45 -52.52 -1.08
C GLU A 55 -45.28 -52.20 -0.14
N LYS A 56 -44.48 -53.20 0.25
CA LYS A 56 -43.25 -52.98 1.04
C LYS A 56 -42.22 -52.12 0.29
N ARG A 57 -42.06 -52.32 -1.02
CA ARG A 57 -41.17 -51.47 -1.84
C ARG A 57 -41.67 -50.03 -1.91
N LEU A 58 -42.98 -49.82 -2.08
CA LEU A 58 -43.57 -48.48 -2.09
C LEU A 58 -43.40 -47.77 -0.74
N GLN A 59 -43.60 -48.50 0.36
CA GLN A 59 -43.34 -47.95 1.70
C GLN A 59 -41.87 -47.55 1.89
N HIS A 60 -40.93 -48.37 1.41
CA HIS A 60 -39.51 -48.04 1.50
C HIS A 60 -39.16 -46.80 0.67
N LEU A 61 -39.65 -46.72 -0.57
CA LEU A 61 -39.44 -45.55 -1.44
C LEU A 61 -40.08 -44.28 -0.88
N GLN A 62 -41.21 -44.40 -0.18
CA GLN A 62 -41.84 -43.28 0.52
C GLN A 62 -40.92 -42.72 1.62
N VAL A 63 -40.33 -43.59 2.44
CA VAL A 63 -39.41 -43.18 3.51
C VAL A 63 -38.14 -42.55 2.93
N GLU A 64 -37.61 -43.09 1.83
CA GLU A 64 -36.45 -42.51 1.14
C GLU A 64 -36.77 -41.12 0.58
N LYS A 65 -37.95 -40.96 -0.04
CA LYS A 65 -38.42 -39.67 -0.54
C LYS A 65 -38.55 -38.65 0.61
N ASP A 66 -39.20 -39.03 1.70
CA ASP A 66 -39.37 -38.14 2.85
C ASP A 66 -38.02 -37.73 3.45
N GLY A 67 -37.03 -38.64 3.46
CA GLY A 67 -35.66 -38.35 3.86
C GLY A 67 -34.93 -37.37 2.93
N VAL A 68 -35.11 -37.52 1.61
CA VAL A 68 -34.56 -36.58 0.61
C VAL A 68 -35.23 -35.21 0.72
N ASP A 69 -36.55 -35.16 0.91
CA ASP A 69 -37.30 -33.91 1.06
C ASP A 69 -36.88 -33.14 2.34
N GLU A 70 -36.52 -33.85 3.42
CA GLU A 70 -35.95 -33.24 4.63
C GLU A 70 -34.56 -32.67 4.38
N GLN A 71 -33.69 -33.42 3.70
CA GLN A 71 -32.34 -32.94 3.33
C GLN A 71 -32.42 -31.71 2.42
N LEU A 72 -33.36 -31.67 1.48
CA LEU A 72 -33.58 -30.53 0.59
C LEU A 72 -33.98 -29.29 1.37
N ARG A 73 -34.94 -29.42 2.32
CA ARG A 73 -35.34 -28.31 3.20
C ARG A 73 -34.18 -27.82 4.09
N GLU A 74 -33.35 -28.73 4.60
CA GLU A 74 -32.16 -28.34 5.37
C GLU A 74 -31.14 -27.59 4.49
N LEU A 75 -30.96 -28.01 3.24
CA LEU A 75 -30.05 -27.38 2.29
C LEU A 75 -30.54 -25.99 1.87
N GLU A 76 -31.85 -25.82 1.64
CA GLU A 76 -32.49 -24.54 1.38
C GLU A 76 -32.29 -23.57 2.55
N ALA A 77 -32.55 -24.02 3.79
CA ALA A 77 -32.34 -23.21 4.98
C ALA A 77 -30.87 -22.78 5.17
N ARG A 78 -29.91 -23.67 4.84
CA ARG A 78 -28.48 -23.34 4.86
C ARG A 78 -28.11 -22.33 3.78
N CYS A 79 -28.71 -22.42 2.59
CA CYS A 79 -28.51 -21.45 1.52
C CYS A 79 -29.04 -20.06 1.90
N GLU A 80 -30.26 -20.00 2.46
CA GLU A 80 -30.83 -18.74 2.97
C GLU A 80 -29.96 -18.13 4.08
N ALA A 81 -29.46 -18.94 5.01
CA ALA A 81 -28.55 -18.48 6.05
C ALA A 81 -27.24 -17.91 5.48
N ALA A 82 -26.68 -18.56 4.44
CA ALA A 82 -25.48 -18.09 3.75
C ALA A 82 -25.72 -16.79 2.97
N GLU A 83 -26.87 -16.63 2.33
CA GLU A 83 -27.25 -15.39 1.64
C GLU A 83 -27.43 -14.23 2.64
N ASN A 84 -28.09 -14.48 3.78
CA ASN A 84 -28.24 -13.49 4.83
C ASN A 84 -26.89 -13.05 5.41
N LEU A 85 -25.96 -13.99 5.63
CA LEU A 85 -24.58 -13.68 6.05
C LEU A 85 -23.86 -12.83 5.01
N ARG A 86 -23.95 -13.19 3.72
CA ARG A 86 -23.35 -12.42 2.63
C ARG A 86 -23.89 -10.99 2.59
N GLN A 87 -25.21 -10.80 2.69
CA GLN A 87 -25.82 -9.47 2.73
C GLN A 87 -25.34 -8.65 3.95
N GLN A 88 -25.18 -9.30 5.11
CA GLN A 88 -24.67 -8.64 6.30
C GLN A 88 -23.20 -8.22 6.15
N GLU A 89 -22.36 -9.04 5.51
CA GLU A 89 -20.98 -8.69 5.20
C GLU A 89 -20.89 -7.56 4.17
N GLU A 90 -21.77 -7.55 3.17
CA GLU A 90 -21.85 -6.49 2.16
C GLU A 90 -22.23 -5.14 2.79
N LEU A 91 -23.20 -5.13 3.71
CA LEU A 91 -23.56 -3.92 4.48
C LEU A 91 -22.39 -3.43 5.35
N ARG A 92 -21.70 -4.34 6.07
CA ARG A 92 -20.52 -3.98 6.86
C ARG A 92 -19.39 -3.41 5.99
N TRP A 93 -19.21 -3.96 4.80
CA TRP A 93 -18.20 -3.47 3.86
C TRP A 93 -18.56 -2.09 3.31
N GLN A 94 -19.83 -1.84 3.00
CA GLN A 94 -20.32 -0.50 2.64
C GLN A 94 -20.10 0.52 3.76
N GLU A 95 -20.51 0.20 4.99
CA GLU A 95 -20.29 1.08 6.16
C GLU A 95 -18.81 1.40 6.38
N ALA A 96 -17.92 0.40 6.30
CA ALA A 96 -16.48 0.61 6.44
C ALA A 96 -15.90 1.48 5.31
N THR A 97 -16.43 1.34 4.09
CA THR A 97 -16.03 2.13 2.92
C THR A 97 -16.47 3.58 3.06
N ASP A 98 -17.70 3.82 3.51
CA ASP A 98 -18.23 5.18 3.74
C ASP A 98 -17.51 5.88 4.90
N LEU A 99 -17.22 5.16 6.00
CA LEU A 99 -16.38 5.67 7.09
C LEU A 99 -14.99 6.09 6.59
N SER A 100 -14.38 5.27 5.72
CA SER A 100 -13.07 5.56 5.13
C SER A 100 -13.14 6.77 4.18
N ARG A 101 -14.21 6.90 3.39
CA ARG A 101 -14.47 8.06 2.52
C ARG A 101 -14.58 9.33 3.34
N HIS A 102 -15.41 9.35 4.38
CA HIS A 102 -15.58 10.52 5.24
C HIS A 102 -14.30 10.92 5.96
N ARG A 103 -13.48 9.96 6.40
CA ARG A 103 -12.17 10.24 6.98
C ARG A 103 -11.24 10.92 5.98
N LEU A 104 -11.16 10.41 4.76
CA LEU A 104 -10.33 11.00 3.70
C LEU A 104 -10.83 12.39 3.29
N GLU A 105 -12.14 12.61 3.24
CA GLU A 105 -12.74 13.92 3.01
C GLU A 105 -12.37 14.90 4.12
N ALA A 106 -12.43 14.49 5.39
CA ALA A 106 -12.01 15.31 6.52
C ALA A 106 -10.51 15.65 6.48
N GLU A 107 -9.65 14.67 6.17
CA GLU A 107 -8.20 14.87 6.01
C GLU A 107 -7.91 15.84 4.84
N LEU A 108 -8.65 15.73 3.73
CA LEU A 108 -8.54 16.63 2.58
C LEU A 108 -8.96 18.07 2.95
N GLN A 109 -10.07 18.24 3.66
CA GLN A 109 -10.52 19.56 4.12
C GLN A 109 -9.51 20.18 5.10
N HIS A 110 -8.95 19.38 6.01
CA HIS A 110 -7.91 19.84 6.92
C HIS A 110 -6.64 20.26 6.17
N SER A 111 -6.19 19.46 5.20
CA SER A 111 -5.03 19.80 4.36
C SER A 111 -5.29 21.06 3.53
N LYS A 112 -6.52 21.25 3.03
CA LYS A 112 -6.91 22.45 2.28
C LYS A 112 -6.85 23.70 3.17
N ALA A 113 -7.45 23.64 4.36
CA ALA A 113 -7.42 24.74 5.33
C ALA A 113 -5.98 25.10 5.75
N LYS A 114 -5.13 24.08 5.96
CA LYS A 114 -3.71 24.30 6.26
C LYS A 114 -2.98 24.99 5.11
N PHE A 115 -3.20 24.55 3.87
CA PHE A 115 -2.60 25.18 2.70
C PHE A 115 -3.06 26.63 2.51
N GLU A 116 -4.34 26.92 2.73
CA GLU A 116 -4.87 28.29 2.69
C GLU A 116 -4.25 29.18 3.77
N HIS A 117 -4.05 28.65 4.98
CA HIS A 117 -3.36 29.36 6.05
C HIS A 117 -1.87 29.62 5.71
N ASP A 118 -1.15 28.61 5.20
CA ASP A 118 0.26 28.77 4.80
C ASP A 118 0.40 29.77 3.64
N LEU A 119 -0.58 29.81 2.72
CA LEU A 119 -0.63 30.82 1.66
C LEU A 119 -0.83 32.22 2.22
N GLN A 120 -1.75 32.42 3.18
CA GLN A 120 -1.94 33.70 3.85
C GLN A 120 -0.69 34.17 4.61
N LEU A 121 0.02 33.26 5.29
CA LEU A 121 1.30 33.57 5.92
C LEU A 121 2.36 33.99 4.90
N SER A 122 2.42 33.32 3.74
CA SER A 122 3.34 33.68 2.66
C SER A 122 3.01 35.04 2.05
N GLU A 123 1.73 35.37 1.90
CA GLU A 123 1.29 36.69 1.42
C GLU A 123 1.65 37.78 2.43
N THR A 124 1.43 37.53 3.72
CA THR A 124 1.80 38.45 4.80
C THR A 124 3.32 38.69 4.83
N CYS A 125 4.13 37.64 4.74
CA CYS A 125 5.59 37.77 4.67
C CYS A 125 6.05 38.55 3.43
N ARG A 126 5.39 38.34 2.29
CA ARG A 126 5.69 39.11 1.06
C ARG A 126 5.38 40.59 1.26
N ASP A 127 4.24 40.91 1.87
CA ASP A 127 3.82 42.29 2.09
C ASP A 127 4.77 42.99 3.10
N GLU A 128 5.21 42.30 4.15
CA GLU A 128 6.24 42.78 5.07
C GLU A 128 7.57 43.06 4.36
N LEU A 129 8.01 42.16 3.46
CA LEU A 129 9.23 42.37 2.67
C LEU A 129 9.10 43.55 1.71
N VAL A 130 7.94 43.74 1.09
CA VAL A 130 7.67 44.91 0.24
C VAL A 130 7.71 46.20 1.07
N GLN A 131 7.14 46.19 2.27
CA GLN A 131 7.20 47.33 3.18
C GLN A 131 8.62 47.64 3.64
N GLN A 132 9.40 46.61 4.03
CA GLN A 132 10.81 46.78 4.39
C GLN A 132 11.65 47.31 3.23
N LYS A 133 11.40 46.83 2.01
CA LYS A 133 12.03 47.36 0.81
C LYS A 133 11.70 48.83 0.60
N GLY A 134 10.44 49.22 0.72
CA GLY A 134 10.02 50.62 0.60
C GLY A 134 10.69 51.52 1.64
N GLN A 135 10.79 51.06 2.89
CA GLN A 135 11.50 51.79 3.96
C GLN A 135 12.99 51.95 3.65
N LEU A 136 13.65 50.89 3.17
CA LEU A 136 15.06 50.96 2.80
C LEU A 136 15.29 51.91 1.61
N GLU A 137 14.39 51.94 0.62
CA GLU A 137 14.47 52.88 -0.50
C GLU A 137 14.32 54.33 -0.03
N GLU A 138 13.42 54.60 0.92
CA GLU A 138 13.25 55.92 1.55
C GLU A 138 14.47 56.32 2.36
N ASP A 139 14.99 55.44 3.21
CA ASP A 139 16.19 55.68 4.02
C ASP A 139 17.41 55.97 3.13
N LEU A 140 17.53 55.28 1.99
CA LEU A 140 18.61 55.47 1.03
C LEU A 140 18.46 56.81 0.28
N ALA A 141 17.23 57.20 -0.06
CA ALA A 141 16.95 58.52 -0.63
C ALA A 141 17.26 59.66 0.36
N ASN A 142 16.90 59.50 1.63
CA ASN A 142 17.21 60.44 2.70
C ASN A 142 18.72 60.58 2.90
N LEU A 143 19.45 59.45 2.99
CA LEU A 143 20.90 59.43 3.09
C LEU A 143 21.56 60.12 1.89
N HIS A 144 21.06 59.87 0.67
CA HIS A 144 21.57 60.52 -0.54
C HIS A 144 21.34 62.05 -0.51
N SER A 145 20.15 62.49 -0.07
CA SER A 145 19.85 63.91 0.14
C SER A 145 20.79 64.54 1.15
N ASP A 146 20.99 63.91 2.31
CA ASP A 146 21.82 64.43 3.38
C ASP A 146 23.31 64.49 2.99
N LEU A 147 23.80 63.46 2.28
CA LEU A 147 25.15 63.47 1.72
C LEU A 147 25.32 64.60 0.70
N THR A 148 24.30 64.83 -0.15
CA THR A 148 24.32 65.90 -1.15
C THR A 148 24.33 67.28 -0.50
N LYS A 149 23.53 67.48 0.56
CA LYS A 149 23.55 68.72 1.36
C LYS A 149 24.90 68.93 2.03
N SER A 150 25.44 67.91 2.70
CA SER A 150 26.75 67.98 3.36
C SER A 150 27.87 68.30 2.37
N LEU A 151 27.86 67.69 1.17
CA LEU A 151 28.81 68.01 0.11
C LEU A 151 28.65 69.44 -0.42
N ALA A 152 27.42 69.95 -0.52
CA ALA A 152 27.16 71.33 -0.91
C ALA A 152 27.67 72.33 0.15
N GLU A 153 27.43 72.05 1.43
CA GLU A 153 27.96 72.81 2.56
C GLU A 153 29.49 72.81 2.59
N GLN A 154 30.12 71.64 2.44
CA GLN A 154 31.59 71.53 2.34
C GLN A 154 32.15 72.33 1.16
N ARG A 155 31.49 72.31 -0.01
CA ARG A 155 31.89 73.12 -1.17
C ARG A 155 31.74 74.61 -0.91
N SER A 156 30.68 75.03 -0.24
CA SER A 156 30.46 76.42 0.14
C SER A 156 31.55 76.88 1.12
N GLN A 157 31.84 76.08 2.15
CA GLN A 157 32.89 76.37 3.13
C GLN A 157 34.26 76.48 2.45
N LEU A 158 34.59 75.53 1.57
CA LEU A 158 35.85 75.56 0.83
C LEU A 158 35.96 76.82 -0.05
N ALA A 159 34.86 77.25 -0.67
CA ALA A 159 34.82 78.48 -1.46
C ALA A 159 35.01 79.73 -0.60
N GLU A 160 34.43 79.77 0.61
CA GLU A 160 34.68 80.84 1.59
C GLU A 160 36.12 80.86 2.08
N ASP A 161 36.70 79.69 2.37
CA ASP A 161 38.09 79.55 2.80
C ASP A 161 39.05 80.04 1.70
N PHE A 162 38.80 79.68 0.43
CA PHE A 162 39.57 80.21 -0.70
C PHE A 162 39.39 81.72 -0.88
N ALA A 163 38.17 82.25 -0.70
CA ALA A 163 37.93 83.68 -0.77
C ALA A 163 38.56 84.46 0.39
N SER A 164 38.72 83.83 1.56
CA SER A 164 39.48 84.38 2.68
C SER A 164 40.97 84.38 2.37
N LEU A 165 41.51 83.26 1.87
CA LEU A 165 42.91 83.14 1.50
C LEU A 165 43.30 84.14 0.39
N ASP A 166 42.43 84.37 -0.60
CA ASP A 166 42.65 85.37 -1.65
C ASP A 166 42.65 86.80 -1.09
N ARG A 167 41.81 87.09 -0.08
CA ARG A 167 41.85 88.38 0.64
C ARG A 167 43.13 88.54 1.44
N ASP A 168 43.57 87.50 2.14
CA ASP A 168 44.80 87.52 2.94
C ASP A 168 46.04 87.65 2.04
N LEU A 169 46.04 86.99 0.88
CA LEU A 169 47.08 87.15 -0.14
C LEU A 169 47.15 88.59 -0.68
N ARG A 170 46.00 89.19 -1.03
CA ARG A 170 45.98 90.60 -1.47
C ARG A 170 46.42 91.57 -0.38
N ALA A 171 46.00 91.34 0.86
CA ALA A 171 46.46 92.15 2.00
C ALA A 171 47.98 92.00 2.22
N SER A 172 48.52 90.80 2.02
CA SER A 172 49.97 90.56 2.06
C SER A 172 50.70 91.22 0.89
N GLU A 173 50.13 91.23 -0.32
CA GLU A 173 50.67 91.94 -1.48
C GLU A 173 50.67 93.46 -1.28
N GLU A 174 49.59 94.02 -0.70
CA GLU A 174 49.50 95.44 -0.34
C GLU A 174 50.52 95.81 0.75
N SER A 175 50.65 95.00 1.81
CA SER A 175 51.67 95.18 2.84
C SER A 175 53.10 95.07 2.29
N ASN A 176 53.35 94.19 1.33
CA ASN A 176 54.64 94.09 0.64
C ASN A 176 54.91 95.31 -0.27
N CYS A 177 53.88 95.92 -0.86
CA CYS A 177 54.02 97.18 -1.59
C CYS A 177 54.32 98.36 -0.64
N GLU A 178 53.70 98.41 0.53
CA GLU A 178 54.01 99.39 1.58
C GLU A 178 55.43 99.22 2.12
N LEU A 179 55.89 97.98 2.35
CA LEU A 179 57.27 97.68 2.73
C LEU A 179 58.28 98.04 1.63
N ALA A 180 57.92 97.86 0.35
CA ALA A 180 58.76 98.30 -0.77
C ALA A 180 58.83 99.85 -0.87
N HIS A 181 57.74 100.55 -0.53
CA HIS A 181 57.72 102.02 -0.47
C HIS A 181 58.54 102.55 0.71
N ILE A 182 58.40 101.96 1.90
CA ILE A 182 59.20 102.29 3.09
C ILE A 182 60.68 101.95 2.86
N SER A 183 60.99 100.85 2.17
CA SER A 183 62.36 100.49 1.78
C SER A 183 62.95 101.44 0.73
N GLY A 184 62.11 102.08 -0.10
CA GLY A 184 62.53 103.14 -1.03
C GLY A 184 62.79 104.45 -0.32
N GLU A 185 61.90 104.87 0.58
CA GLU A 185 62.04 106.09 1.38
C GLU A 185 63.22 106.03 2.35
N LEU A 186 63.47 104.89 3.01
CA LEU A 186 64.66 104.70 3.85
C LEU A 186 65.96 104.71 3.03
N ARG A 187 65.93 104.26 1.77
CA ARG A 187 67.11 104.27 0.90
C ARG A 187 67.41 105.68 0.37
N ASP A 188 66.38 106.48 0.13
CA ASP A 188 66.51 107.89 -0.30
C ASP A 188 66.81 108.85 0.88
N GLU A 189 66.34 108.57 2.10
CA GLU A 189 66.74 109.29 3.32
C GLU A 189 68.17 108.96 3.78
N LEU A 190 68.64 107.71 3.62
CA LEU A 190 70.02 107.32 3.92
C LEU A 190 71.04 107.91 2.92
N LEU A 191 70.65 108.10 1.66
CA LEU A 191 71.50 108.75 0.64
C LEU A 191 71.42 110.29 0.69
N SER A 192 70.41 110.87 1.36
CA SER A 192 70.31 112.31 1.61
C SER A 192 70.97 112.76 2.93
N CYS A 193 71.25 111.86 3.88
CA CYS A 193 71.85 112.20 5.18
C CYS A 193 73.37 111.94 5.28
N GLN A 194 74.02 111.60 4.16
CA GLN A 194 75.49 111.42 4.08
C GLN A 194 76.20 112.62 3.44
N GLY A 195 75.63 113.81 3.62
CA GLY A 195 76.23 115.10 3.27
C GLY A 195 75.83 116.12 4.33
N ASP A 196 76.83 116.55 5.10
CA ASP A 196 76.84 117.68 6.04
C ASP A 196 76.63 117.35 7.54
N LEU A 197 77.74 117.57 8.27
CA LEU A 197 77.88 118.17 9.61
C LEU A 197 78.77 117.38 10.60
N LEU A 198 80.08 117.66 10.43
CA LEU A 198 81.11 117.67 11.46
C LEU A 198 80.83 118.70 12.58
N CYS A 199 81.50 118.51 13.74
CA CYS A 199 81.62 119.39 14.94
C CYS A 199 80.54 119.14 16.03
N LYS A 200 80.77 118.92 17.34
CA LYS A 200 81.94 118.82 18.25
C LYS A 200 81.67 117.77 19.37
N SER A 201 82.76 117.23 19.91
CA SER A 201 82.93 116.13 20.89
C SER A 201 82.86 114.71 20.28
N GLU A 202 84.00 114.01 20.38
CA GLU A 202 84.30 112.69 19.81
C GLU A 202 83.86 111.54 20.74
N ASP A 203 83.85 111.73 22.05
CA ASP A 203 83.56 110.61 22.97
C ASP A 203 82.07 110.41 23.30
N GLY A 204 81.21 111.41 23.07
CA GLY A 204 79.77 111.31 23.33
C GLY A 204 78.95 110.80 22.14
N ARG A 205 79.42 111.05 20.91
CA ARG A 205 78.72 110.63 19.69
C ARG A 205 78.99 109.17 19.32
N GLU A 206 80.18 108.65 19.64
CA GLU A 206 80.47 107.22 19.52
C GLU A 206 79.57 106.40 20.45
N LEU A 207 79.38 106.85 21.70
CA LEU A 207 78.54 106.19 22.70
C LEU A 207 77.04 106.24 22.37
N VAL A 208 76.53 107.37 21.84
CA VAL A 208 75.12 107.47 21.40
C VAL A 208 74.88 106.67 20.12
N ARG A 209 75.86 106.60 19.21
CA ARG A 209 75.77 105.77 18.00
C ARG A 209 75.85 104.29 18.35
N GLN A 210 76.76 103.88 19.23
CA GLN A 210 76.81 102.51 19.76
C GLN A 210 75.56 102.14 20.57
N PHE A 211 74.96 103.07 21.34
CA PHE A 211 73.69 102.80 22.02
C PHE A 211 72.51 102.71 21.04
N ALA A 212 72.49 103.52 19.98
CA ALA A 212 71.47 103.45 18.95
C ALA A 212 71.60 102.16 18.12
N ASP A 213 72.83 101.76 17.78
CA ASP A 213 73.14 100.52 17.08
C ASP A 213 72.78 99.31 17.95
N VAL A 214 73.13 99.30 19.25
CA VAL A 214 72.73 98.25 20.20
C VAL A 214 71.21 98.24 20.43
N SER A 215 70.54 99.40 20.45
CA SER A 215 69.09 99.47 20.60
C SER A 215 68.37 98.95 19.35
N ALA A 216 68.87 99.27 18.16
CA ALA A 216 68.37 98.75 16.89
C ALA A 216 68.61 97.24 16.78
N GLU A 217 69.80 96.75 17.15
CA GLU A 217 70.10 95.32 17.24
C GLU A 217 69.22 94.61 18.27
N LEU A 218 68.92 95.24 19.40
CA LEU A 218 68.02 94.70 20.42
C LEU A 218 66.58 94.66 19.94
N GLU A 219 66.11 95.68 19.20
CA GLU A 219 64.78 95.68 18.59
C GLU A 219 64.67 94.60 17.51
N ILE A 220 65.66 94.48 16.63
CA ILE A 220 65.75 93.42 15.62
C ILE A 220 65.77 92.03 16.30
N ALA A 221 66.59 91.84 17.33
CA ALA A 221 66.64 90.60 18.09
C ALA A 221 65.30 90.31 18.81
N SER A 222 64.61 91.34 19.31
CA SER A 222 63.30 91.19 19.94
C SER A 222 62.21 90.85 18.92
N ALA A 223 62.28 91.41 17.71
CA ALA A 223 61.37 91.10 16.62
C ALA A 223 61.60 89.67 16.09
N GLN A 224 62.86 89.27 15.91
CA GLN A 224 63.24 87.90 15.56
C GLN A 224 62.79 86.90 16.63
N LYS A 225 62.94 87.24 17.92
CA LYS A 225 62.43 86.41 19.01
C LYS A 225 60.92 86.25 18.95
N ARG A 226 60.15 87.33 18.72
CA ARG A 226 58.68 87.24 18.61
C ARG A 226 58.26 86.43 17.37
N ALA A 227 58.95 86.59 16.24
CA ALA A 227 58.69 85.80 15.03
C ALA A 227 58.94 84.30 15.29
N LEU A 228 60.06 83.95 15.92
CA LEU A 228 60.36 82.58 16.33
C LEU A 228 59.34 82.03 17.34
N GLU A 229 58.91 82.82 18.32
CA GLU A 229 57.87 82.41 19.27
C GLU A 229 56.52 82.15 18.58
N GLN A 230 56.17 82.95 17.57
CA GLN A 230 54.95 82.75 16.76
C GLN A 230 55.05 81.53 15.85
N GLU A 231 56.20 81.29 15.21
CA GLU A 231 56.45 80.07 14.43
C GLU A 231 56.41 78.82 15.32
N VAL A 232 57.00 78.87 16.52
CA VAL A 232 56.95 77.76 17.48
C VAL A 232 55.51 77.50 17.93
N ALA A 233 54.71 78.54 18.20
CA ALA A 233 53.29 78.39 18.53
C ALA A 233 52.49 77.75 17.37
N GLN A 234 52.71 78.22 16.13
CA GLN A 234 52.06 77.66 14.94
C GLN A 234 52.46 76.21 14.68
N HIS A 235 53.73 75.86 14.91
CA HIS A 235 54.21 74.48 14.84
C HIS A 235 53.61 73.60 15.94
N GLN A 236 53.43 74.12 17.16
CA GLN A 236 52.75 73.40 18.26
C GLN A 236 51.28 73.12 17.93
N ASP A 237 50.57 74.09 17.38
CA ASP A 237 49.16 73.92 16.95
C ASP A 237 49.05 72.92 15.79
N SER A 238 49.92 73.04 14.78
CA SER A 238 49.98 72.10 13.65
C SER A 238 50.33 70.68 14.12
N HIS A 239 51.25 70.54 15.06
CA HIS A 239 51.60 69.25 15.67
C HIS A 239 50.43 68.67 16.47
N GLY A 240 49.71 69.50 17.24
CA GLY A 240 48.49 69.10 17.94
C GLY A 240 47.42 68.57 16.98
N GLY A 241 47.15 69.28 15.88
CA GLY A 241 46.23 68.84 14.84
C GLY A 241 46.66 67.54 14.15
N MET A 242 47.97 67.34 13.95
CA MET A 242 48.51 66.10 13.38
C MET A 242 48.36 64.91 14.34
N VAL A 243 48.65 65.10 15.64
CA VAL A 243 48.48 64.07 16.67
C VAL A 243 47.01 63.63 16.75
N GLU A 244 46.06 64.56 16.70
CA GLU A 244 44.65 64.22 16.77
C GLU A 244 44.17 63.47 15.51
N ARG A 245 44.67 63.84 14.32
CA ARG A 245 44.45 63.06 13.09
C ARG A 245 45.05 61.65 13.18
N CYS A 246 46.24 61.49 13.76
CA CYS A 246 46.84 60.17 13.98
C CYS A 246 45.99 59.31 14.92
N LYS A 247 45.49 59.86 16.04
CA LYS A 247 44.55 59.14 16.92
C LYS A 247 43.26 58.74 16.21
N GLN A 248 42.70 59.61 15.38
CA GLN A 248 41.51 59.28 14.59
C GLN A 248 41.77 58.12 13.63
N LEU A 249 42.94 58.11 12.97
CA LEU A 249 43.38 57.00 12.10
C LEU A 249 43.59 55.70 12.90
N GLU A 250 44.22 55.77 14.07
CA GLU A 250 44.38 54.60 14.95
C GLU A 250 43.04 54.00 15.37
N ASN A 251 42.07 54.86 15.72
CA ASN A 251 40.71 54.42 16.07
C ASN A 251 39.98 53.79 14.89
N THR A 252 40.07 54.37 13.69
CA THR A 252 39.45 53.79 12.49
C THR A 252 40.10 52.47 12.09
N VAL A 253 41.42 52.34 12.22
CA VAL A 253 42.13 51.06 12.00
C VAL A 253 41.69 50.00 13.02
N ALA A 254 41.51 50.37 14.30
CA ALA A 254 41.01 49.47 15.32
C ALA A 254 39.56 49.01 15.05
N GLU A 255 38.70 49.91 14.58
CA GLU A 255 37.33 49.57 14.16
C GLU A 255 37.31 48.67 12.92
N GLN A 256 38.17 48.93 11.93
CA GLN A 256 38.34 48.06 10.76
C GLN A 256 38.86 46.67 11.14
N ALA A 257 39.75 46.57 12.13
CA ALA A 257 40.20 45.28 12.65
C ALA A 257 39.06 44.49 13.32
N ARG A 258 38.23 45.14 14.15
CA ARG A 258 37.08 44.49 14.80
C ARG A 258 36.03 44.03 13.79
N THR A 259 35.66 44.89 12.84
CA THR A 259 34.69 44.52 11.78
C THR A 259 35.19 43.38 10.90
N LYS A 260 36.50 43.32 10.62
CA LYS A 260 37.11 42.18 9.93
C LYS A 260 36.97 40.89 10.75
N GLU A 261 37.19 40.94 12.06
CA GLU A 261 37.03 39.79 12.95
C GLU A 261 35.58 39.29 12.97
N ASP A 262 34.61 40.20 13.11
CA ASP A 262 33.17 39.86 13.05
C ASP A 262 32.78 39.22 11.70
N LEU A 263 33.30 39.75 10.59
CA LEU A 263 33.07 39.18 9.26
C LEU A 263 33.70 37.78 9.12
N THR A 264 34.87 37.53 9.72
CA THR A 264 35.49 36.19 9.71
C THR A 264 34.69 35.19 10.52
N VAL A 265 34.19 35.58 11.69
CA VAL A 265 33.33 34.72 12.52
C VAL A 265 32.04 34.38 11.79
N LYS A 266 31.42 35.37 11.13
CA LYS A 266 30.22 35.16 10.32
C LYS A 266 30.48 34.21 9.14
N ALA A 267 31.58 34.42 8.41
CA ALA A 267 31.96 33.55 7.29
C ALA A 267 32.23 32.09 7.73
N ASP A 268 32.80 31.89 8.92
CA ASP A 268 32.99 30.55 9.48
C ASP A 268 31.66 29.92 9.95
N GLY A 269 30.71 30.73 10.43
CA GLY A 269 29.34 30.30 10.70
C GLY A 269 28.64 29.81 9.43
N ASP A 270 28.62 30.65 8.39
CA ASP A 270 28.01 30.34 7.09
C ASP A 270 28.64 29.08 6.45
N ARG A 271 29.96 28.89 6.59
CA ARG A 271 30.65 27.68 6.13
C ARG A 271 30.19 26.42 6.87
N LYS A 272 29.98 26.48 8.19
CA LYS A 272 29.47 25.35 8.97
C LYS A 272 28.04 25.00 8.57
N GLU A 273 27.19 26.00 8.36
CA GLU A 273 25.83 25.81 7.88
C GLU A 273 25.80 25.19 6.47
N LEU A 274 26.66 25.66 5.56
CA LEU A 274 26.80 25.08 4.23
C LEU A 274 27.28 23.63 4.27
N ALA A 275 28.25 23.31 5.15
CA ALA A 275 28.71 21.93 5.33
C ALA A 275 27.59 21.01 5.84
N ALA A 276 26.78 21.47 6.81
CA ALA A 276 25.63 20.73 7.30
C ALA A 276 24.55 20.53 6.22
N LEU A 277 24.34 21.53 5.35
CA LEU A 277 23.42 21.41 4.23
C LEU A 277 23.90 20.39 3.19
N ILE A 278 25.20 20.38 2.87
CA ILE A 278 25.82 19.40 1.97
C ILE A 278 25.70 17.98 2.55
N GLU A 279 25.95 17.80 3.83
CA GLU A 279 25.79 16.51 4.50
C GLU A 279 24.33 16.02 4.42
N LYS A 280 23.37 16.91 4.70
CA LYS A 280 21.94 16.60 4.60
C LYS A 280 21.51 16.24 3.18
N MET A 281 22.02 16.94 2.16
CA MET A 281 21.79 16.60 0.76
C MET A 281 22.39 15.24 0.39
N THR A 282 23.57 14.93 0.91
CA THR A 282 24.25 13.65 0.65
C THR A 282 23.45 12.48 1.24
N GLN A 283 22.97 12.62 2.48
CA GLN A 283 22.08 11.63 3.11
C GLN A 283 20.75 11.48 2.34
N GLN A 284 20.19 12.57 1.82
CA GLN A 284 18.97 12.51 1.01
C GLN A 284 19.20 11.79 -0.32
N ASN A 285 20.33 12.05 -0.99
CA ASN A 285 20.71 11.36 -2.22
C ASN A 285 20.92 9.86 -1.98
N GLU A 286 21.53 9.46 -0.86
CA GLU A 286 21.69 8.04 -0.51
C GLU A 286 20.32 7.35 -0.28
N ARG A 287 19.38 8.05 0.38
CA ARG A 287 17.99 7.54 0.53
C ARG A 287 17.27 7.42 -0.81
N HIS A 288 17.48 8.37 -1.72
CA HIS A 288 16.91 8.29 -3.07
C HIS A 288 17.51 7.13 -3.86
N ALA A 289 18.83 6.89 -3.78
CA ALA A 289 19.48 5.75 -4.42
C ALA A 289 18.87 4.42 -3.96
N LYS A 290 18.76 4.20 -2.63
CA LYS A 290 18.12 3.00 -2.06
C LYS A 290 16.67 2.83 -2.52
N MET A 291 15.94 3.93 -2.74
CA MET A 291 14.57 3.89 -3.22
C MET A 291 14.49 3.53 -4.71
N VAL A 292 15.45 3.99 -5.52
CA VAL A 292 15.56 3.64 -6.95
C VAL A 292 15.89 2.16 -7.09
N ASP A 293 16.85 1.65 -6.34
CA ASP A 293 17.20 0.21 -6.35
C ASP A 293 15.99 -0.65 -6.01
N LYS A 294 15.24 -0.26 -4.97
CA LYS A 294 14.01 -0.95 -4.59
C LYS A 294 12.90 -0.85 -5.64
N CYS A 295 12.83 0.22 -6.42
CA CYS A 295 11.88 0.32 -7.53
C CYS A 295 12.26 -0.61 -8.68
N GLN A 296 13.55 -0.74 -8.99
CA GLN A 296 14.05 -1.67 -10.00
C GLN A 296 13.79 -3.13 -9.61
N GLU A 297 13.97 -3.47 -8.33
CA GLU A 297 13.61 -4.79 -7.80
C GLU A 297 12.12 -5.09 -7.99
N LEU A 298 11.24 -4.15 -7.61
CA LEU A 298 9.80 -4.31 -7.77
C LEU A 298 9.35 -4.39 -9.24
N GLU A 299 10.01 -3.66 -10.14
CA GLU A 299 9.77 -3.75 -11.59
C GLU A 299 10.16 -5.14 -12.14
N ALA A 300 11.28 -5.70 -11.70
CA ALA A 300 11.69 -7.06 -12.08
C ALA A 300 10.72 -8.12 -11.52
N GLU A 301 10.24 -7.96 -10.30
CA GLU A 301 9.23 -8.85 -9.70
C GLU A 301 7.89 -8.79 -10.45
N LEU A 302 7.45 -7.59 -10.85
CA LEU A 302 6.24 -7.39 -11.66
C LEU A 302 6.37 -8.08 -13.02
N SER A 303 7.48 -7.88 -13.72
CA SER A 303 7.73 -8.55 -14.99
C SER A 303 7.70 -10.07 -14.86
N GLN A 304 8.25 -10.61 -13.76
CA GLN A 304 8.17 -12.05 -13.49
C GLN A 304 6.73 -12.52 -13.18
N GLN A 305 5.92 -11.71 -12.49
CA GLN A 305 4.51 -12.02 -12.24
C GLN A 305 3.67 -11.98 -13.51
N GLU A 306 3.92 -11.02 -14.40
CA GLU A 306 3.25 -10.92 -15.70
C GLU A 306 3.53 -12.18 -16.52
N GLN A 307 4.80 -12.60 -16.61
CA GLN A 307 5.16 -13.84 -17.31
C GLN A 307 4.45 -15.08 -16.73
N ARG A 308 4.41 -15.23 -15.40
CA ARG A 308 3.68 -16.34 -14.76
C ARG A 308 2.19 -16.30 -15.04
N THR A 309 1.61 -15.11 -15.13
CA THR A 309 0.18 -14.96 -15.43
C THR A 309 -0.10 -15.39 -16.86
N THR A 310 0.76 -15.02 -17.82
CA THR A 310 0.65 -15.49 -19.20
C THR A 310 0.82 -17.00 -19.33
N ASP A 311 1.72 -17.61 -18.55
CA ASP A 311 1.91 -19.06 -18.53
C ASP A 311 0.65 -19.78 -17.99
N LEU A 312 0.07 -19.29 -16.89
CA LEU A 312 -1.18 -19.82 -16.32
C LEU A 312 -2.38 -19.64 -17.25
N GLU A 313 -2.46 -18.52 -17.97
CA GLU A 313 -3.49 -18.30 -18.99
C GLU A 313 -3.38 -19.32 -20.13
N HIS A 314 -2.15 -19.64 -20.55
CA HIS A 314 -1.92 -20.68 -21.54
C HIS A 314 -2.31 -22.07 -21.00
N GLU A 315 -1.97 -22.41 -19.75
CA GLU A 315 -2.38 -23.67 -19.12
C GLU A 315 -3.91 -23.77 -19.02
N LEU A 316 -4.60 -22.71 -18.59
CA LEU A 316 -6.06 -22.67 -18.53
C LEU A 316 -6.70 -22.79 -19.91
N ALA A 317 -6.12 -22.17 -20.94
CA ALA A 317 -6.58 -22.33 -22.31
C ALA A 317 -6.44 -23.79 -22.78
N SER A 318 -5.36 -24.47 -22.41
CA SER A 318 -5.16 -25.90 -22.68
C SER A 318 -6.21 -26.77 -21.97
N CYS A 319 -6.42 -26.58 -20.67
CA CYS A 319 -7.45 -27.32 -19.92
C CYS A 319 -8.87 -27.08 -20.45
N ARG A 320 -9.19 -25.84 -20.86
CA ARG A 320 -10.48 -25.53 -21.50
C ARG A 320 -10.65 -26.30 -22.80
N LYS A 321 -9.61 -26.39 -23.61
CA LYS A 321 -9.62 -27.17 -24.85
C LYS A 321 -9.86 -28.65 -24.56
N GLU A 322 -9.16 -29.23 -23.59
CA GLU A 322 -9.35 -30.63 -23.19
C GLU A 322 -10.78 -30.91 -22.67
N LEU A 323 -11.35 -30.01 -21.87
CA LEU A 323 -12.73 -30.12 -21.40
C LEU A 323 -13.75 -30.07 -22.55
N VAL A 324 -13.52 -29.20 -23.54
CA VAL A 324 -14.36 -29.15 -24.75
C VAL A 324 -14.25 -30.46 -25.54
N ASP A 325 -13.05 -31.03 -25.67
CA ASP A 325 -12.86 -32.31 -26.35
C ASP A 325 -13.57 -33.47 -25.61
N ILE A 326 -13.53 -33.49 -24.27
CA ILE A 326 -14.27 -34.45 -23.44
C ILE A 326 -15.78 -34.27 -23.61
N ALA A 327 -16.29 -33.03 -23.54
CA ALA A 327 -17.71 -32.75 -23.71
C ALA A 327 -18.22 -33.18 -25.09
N ASN A 328 -17.43 -32.94 -26.14
CA ASN A 328 -17.73 -33.40 -27.49
C ASN A 328 -17.75 -34.92 -27.59
N LYS A 329 -16.85 -35.63 -26.88
CA LYS A 329 -16.84 -37.09 -26.83
C LYS A 329 -18.11 -37.64 -26.16
N PHE A 330 -18.51 -37.08 -25.03
CA PHE A 330 -19.77 -37.44 -24.36
C PHE A 330 -21.00 -37.16 -25.23
N ALA A 331 -21.01 -36.05 -25.97
CA ALA A 331 -22.11 -35.74 -26.89
C ALA A 331 -22.26 -36.82 -27.97
N ARG A 332 -21.15 -37.30 -28.55
CA ARG A 332 -21.17 -38.39 -29.54
C ARG A 332 -21.64 -39.72 -28.94
N GLU A 333 -21.12 -40.11 -27.78
CA GLU A 333 -21.54 -41.34 -27.10
C GLU A 333 -23.04 -41.32 -26.74
N LYS A 334 -23.56 -40.15 -26.34
CA LYS A 334 -25.00 -39.95 -26.11
C LYS A 334 -25.83 -40.10 -27.38
N GLU A 335 -25.35 -39.54 -28.50
CA GLU A 335 -26.02 -39.66 -29.80
C GLU A 335 -26.03 -41.12 -30.28
N GLU A 336 -24.91 -41.83 -30.17
CA GLU A 336 -24.80 -43.26 -30.47
C GLU A 336 -25.79 -44.10 -29.65
N LEU A 337 -25.86 -43.88 -28.33
CA LEU A 337 -26.82 -44.55 -27.45
C LEU A 337 -28.27 -44.25 -27.82
N ALA A 338 -28.58 -43.01 -28.22
CA ALA A 338 -29.92 -42.65 -28.69
C ALA A 338 -30.28 -43.40 -29.97
N THR A 339 -29.37 -43.50 -30.95
CA THR A 339 -29.60 -44.31 -32.16
C THR A 339 -29.80 -45.79 -31.86
N ILE A 340 -29.03 -46.37 -30.94
CA ILE A 340 -29.19 -47.77 -30.53
C ILE A 340 -30.57 -47.96 -29.89
N SER A 341 -30.96 -47.09 -28.95
CA SER A 341 -32.25 -47.15 -28.26
C SER A 341 -33.43 -47.06 -29.24
N VAL A 342 -33.40 -46.13 -30.19
CA VAL A 342 -34.43 -46.01 -31.24
C VAL A 342 -34.50 -47.27 -32.10
N GLY A 343 -33.34 -47.81 -32.51
CA GLY A 343 -33.29 -49.06 -33.27
C GLY A 343 -33.86 -50.28 -32.52
N HIS A 344 -33.66 -50.36 -31.20
CA HIS A 344 -34.24 -51.41 -30.36
C HIS A 344 -35.76 -51.26 -30.22
N LEU A 345 -36.25 -50.04 -29.98
CA LEU A 345 -37.70 -49.77 -29.88
C LEU A 345 -38.43 -50.06 -31.19
N GLN A 346 -37.80 -49.75 -32.32
CA GLN A 346 -38.38 -49.99 -33.64
C GLN A 346 -38.48 -51.50 -33.96
N LYS A 347 -37.42 -52.28 -33.64
CA LYS A 347 -37.48 -53.75 -33.73
C LYS A 347 -38.53 -54.37 -32.82
N GLN A 348 -38.71 -53.82 -31.61
CA GLN A 348 -39.76 -54.30 -30.71
C GLN A 348 -41.15 -54.05 -31.28
N GLY A 349 -41.41 -52.86 -31.83
CA GLY A 349 -42.68 -52.54 -32.49
C GLY A 349 -42.97 -53.45 -33.70
N ASP A 350 -41.97 -53.73 -34.52
CA ASP A 350 -42.11 -54.64 -35.67
C ASP A 350 -42.46 -56.08 -35.24
N LEU A 351 -41.84 -56.58 -34.17
CA LEU A 351 -42.13 -57.90 -33.61
C LEU A 351 -43.53 -57.97 -32.99
N GLU A 352 -43.96 -56.93 -32.29
CA GLU A 352 -45.33 -56.84 -31.74
C GLU A 352 -46.38 -56.81 -32.86
N ALA A 353 -46.12 -56.07 -33.94
CA ALA A 353 -46.99 -56.04 -35.12
C ALA A 353 -47.08 -57.41 -35.83
N GLN A 354 -45.96 -58.12 -35.95
CA GLN A 354 -45.94 -59.49 -36.50
C GLN A 354 -46.72 -60.46 -35.62
N LEU A 355 -46.62 -60.34 -34.28
CA LEU A 355 -47.35 -61.18 -33.34
C LEU A 355 -48.87 -60.95 -33.43
N VAL A 356 -49.31 -59.70 -33.59
CA VAL A 356 -50.72 -59.36 -33.80
C VAL A 356 -51.23 -59.87 -35.15
N SER A 357 -50.45 -59.73 -36.22
CA SER A 357 -50.79 -60.30 -37.54
C SER A 357 -50.89 -61.82 -37.49
N ALA A 358 -49.98 -62.51 -36.79
CA ALA A 358 -50.03 -63.96 -36.63
C ALA A 358 -51.25 -64.42 -35.82
N LYS A 359 -51.64 -63.67 -34.78
CA LYS A 359 -52.87 -63.93 -34.01
C LYS A 359 -54.14 -63.75 -34.85
N LEU A 360 -54.22 -62.67 -35.62
CA LEU A 360 -55.36 -62.43 -36.52
C LEU A 360 -55.47 -63.47 -37.64
N ALA A 361 -54.32 -63.95 -38.18
CA ALA A 361 -54.30 -65.04 -39.15
C ALA A 361 -54.73 -66.39 -38.53
N ALA A 362 -54.39 -66.64 -37.27
CA ALA A 362 -54.84 -67.83 -36.53
C ALA A 362 -56.33 -67.79 -36.16
N GLU A 363 -56.89 -66.60 -35.87
CA GLU A 363 -58.33 -66.42 -35.60
C GLU A 363 -59.19 -66.46 -36.87
N ALA A 364 -58.65 -66.05 -38.04
CA ALA A 364 -59.36 -66.10 -39.31
C ALA A 364 -59.43 -67.51 -39.93
N ALA A 365 -58.54 -68.44 -39.56
CA ALA A 365 -58.42 -69.78 -40.12
C ALA A 365 -59.24 -70.85 -39.34
N GLY A 366 -60.49 -70.52 -39.02
CA GLY A 366 -61.42 -71.39 -38.28
C GLY A 366 -62.07 -72.53 -39.07
N GLN A 367 -61.61 -72.88 -40.28
CA GLN A 367 -62.09 -74.04 -41.04
C GLN A 367 -60.92 -74.70 -41.81
N ASP A 368 -60.85 -76.03 -41.72
CA ASP A 368 -59.81 -76.98 -42.21
C ASP A 368 -58.50 -77.10 -41.40
N LEU A 369 -58.60 -77.93 -40.35
CA LEU A 369 -57.62 -78.25 -39.33
C LEU A 369 -56.98 -79.61 -39.59
N GLU A 370 -55.70 -79.63 -39.97
CA GLU A 370 -54.67 -80.48 -39.32
C GLU A 370 -53.28 -80.17 -39.87
N GLN A 371 -53.14 -79.89 -41.17
CA GLN A 371 -51.84 -79.63 -41.78
C GLN A 371 -51.29 -78.22 -41.47
N HIS A 372 -52.16 -77.22 -41.26
CA HIS A 372 -51.75 -75.88 -40.85
C HIS A 372 -51.45 -75.75 -39.35
N ARG A 373 -51.90 -76.70 -38.52
CA ARG A 373 -51.73 -76.63 -37.06
C ARG A 373 -50.27 -76.85 -36.65
N GLU A 374 -49.59 -77.78 -37.32
CA GLU A 374 -48.15 -78.04 -37.13
C GLU A 374 -47.28 -76.88 -37.65
N GLU A 375 -47.56 -76.32 -38.83
CA GLU A 375 -46.78 -75.18 -39.33
C GLU A 375 -46.98 -73.91 -38.48
N SER A 376 -48.20 -73.69 -37.98
CA SER A 376 -48.50 -72.57 -37.07
C SER A 376 -47.84 -72.76 -35.71
N GLN A 377 -47.88 -73.97 -35.14
CA GLN A 377 -47.19 -74.29 -33.88
C GLN A 377 -45.68 -74.17 -34.02
N ASN A 378 -45.08 -74.63 -35.12
CA ASN A 378 -43.65 -74.51 -35.35
C ASN A 378 -43.21 -73.04 -35.51
N ARG A 379 -44.00 -72.21 -36.19
CA ARG A 379 -43.73 -70.76 -36.28
C ARG A 379 -43.92 -70.05 -34.93
N LEU A 380 -44.93 -70.43 -34.16
CA LEU A 380 -45.16 -69.86 -32.83
C LEU A 380 -44.04 -70.26 -31.86
N GLN A 381 -43.56 -71.50 -31.91
CA GLN A 381 -42.41 -71.97 -31.12
C GLN A 381 -41.12 -71.28 -31.54
N SER A 382 -40.89 -71.04 -32.84
CA SER A 382 -39.74 -70.27 -33.31
C SER A 382 -39.76 -68.83 -32.78
N VAL A 383 -40.91 -68.15 -32.86
CA VAL A 383 -41.04 -66.77 -32.36
C VAL A 383 -40.91 -66.70 -30.84
N LEU A 384 -41.43 -67.69 -30.11
CA LEU A 384 -41.25 -67.79 -28.66
C LEU A 384 -39.79 -68.04 -28.27
N ALA A 385 -39.08 -68.93 -28.97
CA ALA A 385 -37.66 -69.17 -28.75
C ALA A 385 -36.81 -67.92 -29.03
N GLU A 386 -37.16 -67.15 -30.06
CA GLU A 386 -36.46 -65.91 -30.41
C GLU A 386 -36.74 -64.78 -29.39
N LEU A 387 -37.96 -64.68 -28.88
CA LEU A 387 -38.32 -63.79 -27.77
C LEU A 387 -37.62 -64.17 -26.47
N GLU A 388 -37.45 -65.46 -26.18
CA GLU A 388 -36.67 -65.93 -25.03
C GLU A 388 -35.18 -65.61 -25.17
N ARG A 389 -34.63 -65.73 -26.39
CA ARG A 389 -33.26 -65.33 -26.71
C ARG A 389 -33.04 -63.84 -26.49
N VAL A 390 -33.94 -62.99 -26.99
CA VAL A 390 -33.86 -61.53 -26.82
C VAL A 390 -34.04 -61.13 -25.34
N ARG A 391 -34.94 -61.80 -24.60
CA ARG A 391 -35.07 -61.59 -23.14
C ARG A 391 -33.84 -62.05 -22.36
N ALA A 392 -33.11 -63.06 -22.84
CA ALA A 392 -31.84 -63.47 -22.24
C ALA A 392 -30.73 -62.45 -22.52
N GLU A 393 -30.65 -61.93 -23.75
CA GLU A 393 -29.70 -60.86 -24.12
C GLU A 393 -29.97 -59.57 -23.33
N HIS A 394 -31.25 -59.19 -23.15
CA HIS A 394 -31.63 -58.02 -22.36
C HIS A 394 -31.29 -58.19 -20.87
N ARG A 395 -31.46 -59.39 -20.32
CA ARG A 395 -31.01 -59.70 -18.94
C ARG A 395 -29.49 -59.61 -18.79
N GLY A 396 -28.73 -60.11 -19.76
CA GLY A 396 -27.27 -59.98 -19.76
C GLY A 396 -26.80 -58.53 -19.81
N ALA A 397 -27.48 -57.66 -20.59
CA ALA A 397 -27.17 -56.24 -20.64
C ALA A 397 -27.53 -55.51 -19.33
N GLU A 398 -28.64 -55.88 -18.69
CA GLU A 398 -29.10 -55.33 -17.43
C GLU A 398 -28.20 -55.75 -16.25
N GLU A 399 -27.72 -57.00 -16.26
CA GLU A 399 -26.72 -57.51 -15.32
C GLU A 399 -25.36 -56.79 -15.49
N ALA A 400 -24.92 -56.55 -16.72
CA ALA A 400 -23.69 -55.79 -17.00
C ALA A 400 -23.79 -54.32 -16.53
N TYR A 401 -24.95 -53.69 -16.71
CA TYR A 401 -25.20 -52.35 -16.20
C TYR A 401 -25.18 -52.31 -14.66
N GLN A 402 -25.83 -53.26 -14.00
CA GLN A 402 -25.79 -53.38 -12.53
C GLN A 402 -24.38 -53.66 -12.00
N GLN A 403 -23.59 -54.46 -12.72
CA GLN A 403 -22.19 -54.74 -12.39
C GLN A 403 -21.33 -53.47 -12.46
N ASN A 404 -21.42 -52.69 -13.55
CA ASN A 404 -20.72 -51.42 -13.68
C ASN A 404 -21.13 -50.40 -12.60
N THR A 405 -22.40 -50.40 -12.20
CA THR A 405 -22.89 -49.50 -11.15
C THR A 405 -22.28 -49.87 -9.79
N ARG A 406 -22.18 -51.17 -9.48
CA ARG A 406 -21.52 -51.68 -8.26
C ARG A 406 -20.02 -51.38 -8.26
N GLU A 407 -19.34 -51.52 -9.40
CA GLU A 407 -17.91 -51.21 -9.52
C GLU A 407 -17.63 -49.71 -9.31
N LEU A 408 -18.52 -48.83 -9.80
CA LEU A 408 -18.44 -47.39 -9.55
C LEU A 408 -18.66 -47.03 -8.07
N GLU A 409 -19.61 -47.70 -7.41
CA GLU A 409 -19.86 -47.51 -5.97
C GLU A 409 -18.67 -48.00 -5.13
N VAL A 410 -18.05 -49.12 -5.50
CA VAL A 410 -16.82 -49.61 -4.85
C VAL A 410 -15.69 -48.61 -5.06
N ALA A 411 -15.48 -48.09 -6.27
CA ALA A 411 -14.44 -47.09 -6.55
C ALA A 411 -14.65 -45.77 -5.76
N LYS A 412 -15.90 -45.31 -5.64
CA LYS A 412 -16.25 -44.15 -4.80
C LYS A 412 -16.00 -44.42 -3.32
N ALA A 413 -16.39 -45.59 -2.82
CA ALA A 413 -16.14 -45.97 -1.43
C ALA A 413 -14.64 -46.09 -1.15
N GLN A 414 -13.85 -46.58 -2.10
CA GLN A 414 -12.40 -46.72 -1.99
C GLN A 414 -11.70 -45.35 -1.98
N HIS A 415 -12.14 -44.41 -2.81
CA HIS A 415 -11.64 -43.03 -2.79
C HIS A 415 -12.01 -42.28 -1.49
N VAL A 416 -13.21 -42.50 -0.94
CA VAL A 416 -13.61 -41.96 0.38
C VAL A 416 -12.78 -42.57 1.50
N LYS A 417 -12.46 -43.87 1.41
CA LYS A 417 -11.63 -44.57 2.39
C LYS A 417 -10.17 -44.11 2.33
N GLU A 418 -9.60 -43.92 1.13
CA GLU A 418 -8.25 -43.36 0.94
C GLU A 418 -8.14 -41.90 1.41
N THR A 419 -9.23 -41.12 1.34
CA THR A 419 -9.27 -39.75 1.88
C THR A 419 -9.54 -39.69 3.39
N GLN A 420 -10.10 -40.74 3.99
CA GLN A 420 -10.34 -40.84 5.44
C GLN A 420 -9.23 -41.56 6.21
N GLU A 421 -8.50 -42.51 5.62
CA GLU A 421 -7.37 -43.24 6.23
C GLU A 421 -6.04 -42.44 6.21
N SER A 422 -6.07 -41.21 5.70
CA SER A 422 -5.04 -40.21 5.96
C SER A 422 -5.18 -39.72 7.42
N ASP A 423 -4.72 -40.54 8.37
CA ASP A 423 -4.69 -40.30 9.83
C ASP A 423 -4.02 -38.96 10.22
N GLY A 424 -3.30 -38.31 9.30
CA GLY A 424 -2.73 -36.98 9.49
C GLY A 424 -3.75 -35.84 9.47
N PHE A 425 -4.88 -35.95 8.76
CA PHE A 425 -5.72 -34.77 8.48
C PHE A 425 -6.59 -34.37 9.68
N ALA A 426 -7.16 -35.34 10.39
CA ALA A 426 -7.95 -35.08 11.60
C ALA A 426 -7.07 -34.59 12.78
N ALA A 427 -5.86 -35.16 12.93
CA ALA A 427 -4.88 -34.71 13.92
C ALA A 427 -4.36 -33.30 13.60
N HIS A 428 -4.07 -33.01 12.32
CA HIS A 428 -3.67 -31.67 11.89
C HIS A 428 -4.78 -30.63 12.04
N LEU A 429 -6.05 -30.99 11.82
CA LEU A 429 -7.18 -30.08 12.04
C LEU A 429 -7.36 -29.75 13.53
N ALA A 430 -7.25 -30.75 14.41
CA ALA A 430 -7.34 -30.55 15.86
C ALA A 430 -6.16 -29.73 16.42
N GLU A 431 -4.95 -29.96 15.90
CA GLU A 431 -3.77 -29.18 16.29
C GLU A 431 -3.82 -27.75 15.72
N LYS A 432 -4.34 -27.58 14.50
CA LYS A 432 -4.58 -26.26 13.90
C LYS A 432 -5.61 -25.47 14.69
N GLU A 433 -6.76 -26.05 15.07
CA GLU A 433 -7.75 -25.36 15.91
C GLU A 433 -7.18 -24.97 17.28
N LYS A 434 -6.34 -25.83 17.89
CA LYS A 434 -5.64 -25.53 19.14
C LYS A 434 -4.68 -24.35 18.99
N LEU A 435 -3.91 -24.30 17.90
CA LEU A 435 -2.95 -23.22 17.62
C LEU A 435 -3.66 -21.92 17.23
N GLU A 436 -4.77 -21.98 16.50
CA GLU A 436 -5.62 -20.82 16.20
C GLU A 436 -6.26 -20.26 17.49
N GLY A 437 -6.66 -21.12 18.42
CA GLY A 437 -7.11 -20.73 19.75
C GLY A 437 -6.03 -20.04 20.58
N GLN A 438 -4.79 -20.55 20.55
CA GLN A 438 -3.65 -19.95 21.25
C GLN A 438 -3.23 -18.61 20.62
N LEU A 439 -3.23 -18.51 19.29
CA LEU A 439 -2.93 -17.27 18.57
C LEU A 439 -3.96 -16.20 18.90
N LYS A 440 -5.26 -16.55 18.89
CA LYS A 440 -6.33 -15.63 19.26
C LYS A 440 -6.22 -15.15 20.70
N ALA A 441 -5.90 -16.05 21.65
CA ALA A 441 -5.68 -15.67 23.05
C ALA A 441 -4.47 -14.74 23.23
N SER A 442 -3.39 -14.97 22.47
CA SER A 442 -2.20 -14.12 22.45
C SER A 442 -2.49 -12.73 21.84
N GLU A 443 -3.22 -12.68 20.73
CA GLU A 443 -3.63 -11.42 20.10
C GLU A 443 -4.55 -10.59 21.01
N ASP A 444 -5.47 -11.24 21.72
CA ASP A 444 -6.37 -10.57 22.64
C ASP A 444 -5.64 -10.09 23.92
N ALA A 445 -4.62 -10.81 24.40
CA ALA A 445 -3.73 -10.32 25.46
C ALA A 445 -2.92 -9.10 24.98
N ARG A 446 -2.38 -9.15 23.76
CA ARG A 446 -1.63 -8.03 23.16
C ARG A 446 -2.50 -6.80 22.94
N ARG A 447 -3.75 -6.96 22.52
CA ARG A 447 -4.70 -5.83 22.38
C ARG A 447 -4.93 -5.14 23.72
N ARG A 448 -5.00 -5.89 24.82
CA ARG A 448 -5.09 -5.31 26.17
C ARG A 448 -3.81 -4.56 26.52
N ASP A 449 -2.64 -5.16 26.30
CA ASP A 449 -1.35 -4.53 26.61
C ASP A 449 -1.07 -3.29 25.75
N GLU A 450 -1.40 -3.30 24.45
CA GLU A 450 -1.32 -2.14 23.56
C GLU A 450 -2.28 -1.04 23.99
N SER A 451 -3.51 -1.39 24.40
CA SER A 451 -4.47 -0.42 24.90
C SER A 451 -4.01 0.23 26.21
N GLU A 452 -3.39 -0.55 27.10
CA GLU A 452 -2.84 -0.07 28.37
C GLU A 452 -1.59 0.79 28.16
N LEU A 453 -0.73 0.44 27.20
CA LEU A 453 0.41 1.25 26.79
C LEU A 453 -0.01 2.58 26.17
N ARG A 454 -1.04 2.58 25.31
CA ARG A 454 -1.59 3.82 24.74
C ARG A 454 -2.19 4.71 25.81
N PHE A 455 -2.95 4.12 26.75
CA PHE A 455 -3.52 4.85 27.88
C PHE A 455 -2.43 5.51 28.74
N ARG A 456 -1.40 4.74 29.12
CA ARG A 456 -0.27 5.25 29.94
C ARG A 456 0.62 6.24 29.19
N LYS A 457 0.75 6.13 27.87
CA LYS A 457 1.42 7.14 27.03
C LYS A 457 0.65 8.46 27.04
N LEU A 458 -0.66 8.41 26.85
CA LEU A 458 -1.52 9.59 26.93
C LEU A 458 -1.48 10.24 28.33
N GLU A 459 -1.41 9.42 29.39
CA GLU A 459 -1.27 9.91 30.76
C GLU A 459 0.09 10.61 30.99
N ALA A 460 1.19 10.06 30.45
CA ALA A 460 2.51 10.68 30.50
C ALA A 460 2.59 11.98 29.67
N GLU A 461 2.01 11.99 28.47
CA GLU A 461 1.92 13.19 27.62
C GLU A 461 1.10 14.30 28.30
N ASN A 462 -0.01 13.95 28.96
CA ASN A 462 -0.79 14.90 29.77
C ASN A 462 0.00 15.42 30.97
N GLN A 463 0.78 14.57 31.66
CA GLN A 463 1.65 15.02 32.75
C GLN A 463 2.75 15.96 32.25
N VAL A 464 3.38 15.67 31.10
CA VAL A 464 4.38 16.54 30.47
C VAL A 464 3.75 17.87 30.03
N ALA A 465 2.57 17.86 29.42
CA ALA A 465 1.83 19.07 29.04
C ALA A 465 1.48 19.93 30.26
N THR A 466 1.03 19.29 31.36
CA THR A 466 0.72 19.98 32.62
C THR A 466 1.97 20.58 33.25
N LEU A 467 3.12 19.90 33.19
CA LEU A 467 4.39 20.41 33.70
C LEU A 467 4.95 21.54 32.82
N LYS A 468 4.86 21.44 31.49
CA LYS A 468 5.23 22.51 30.55
C LYS A 468 4.39 23.77 30.80
N HIS A 469 3.08 23.62 30.96
CA HIS A 469 2.19 24.73 31.29
C HIS A 469 2.52 25.35 32.65
N LYS A 470 2.87 24.56 33.67
CA LYS A 470 3.37 25.07 34.96
C LYS A 470 4.72 25.80 34.83
N LEU A 471 5.58 25.35 33.93
CA LEU A 471 6.87 26.00 33.61
C LEU A 471 6.67 27.34 32.89
N GLU A 472 5.69 27.41 31.98
CA GLU A 472 5.29 28.64 31.28
C GLU A 472 4.62 29.64 32.24
N GLN A 473 3.73 29.18 33.13
CA GLN A 473 3.15 30.00 34.20
C GLN A 473 4.19 30.50 35.22
N ALA A 474 5.29 29.77 35.40
CA ALA A 474 6.43 30.21 36.22
C ALA A 474 7.31 31.28 35.55
N GLY A 475 6.97 31.70 34.32
CA GLY A 475 7.47 32.94 33.72
C GLY A 475 8.82 32.87 33.01
N LEU A 476 9.14 31.76 32.33
CA LEU A 476 10.40 31.60 31.57
C LEU A 476 10.30 31.83 30.06
N GLY A 477 9.25 32.48 29.57
CA GLY A 477 9.10 32.86 28.15
C GLY A 477 9.68 34.23 27.75
N SER A 478 10.24 35.01 28.67
CA SER A 478 10.72 36.36 28.36
C SER A 478 12.10 36.66 28.98
N PRO A 479 13.12 37.08 28.19
CA PRO A 479 14.50 37.27 28.67
C PRO A 479 14.71 38.55 29.50
N LYS A 480 13.70 39.01 30.23
CA LYS A 480 13.78 40.22 31.06
C LYS A 480 13.02 40.04 32.37
N ASN A 481 13.54 39.24 33.32
CA ASN A 481 13.27 39.50 34.73
C ASN A 481 14.32 38.88 35.66
N LYS A 482 15.09 39.76 36.31
CA LYS A 482 15.99 39.42 37.41
C LYS A 482 15.16 39.32 38.68
N GLY A 483 14.93 38.10 39.20
CA GLY A 483 14.17 37.92 40.44
C GLY A 483 14.43 36.60 41.19
N ARG A 484 15.25 36.71 42.25
CA ARG A 484 15.46 35.84 43.45
C ARG A 484 15.88 34.34 43.32
N PRO A 485 16.70 33.83 44.26
CA PRO A 485 17.39 32.53 44.11
C PRO A 485 16.59 31.30 44.56
N ALA A 486 15.37 31.46 45.08
CA ALA A 486 14.58 30.33 45.61
C ALA A 486 13.86 29.50 44.53
N SER A 487 13.72 30.02 43.30
CA SER A 487 13.10 29.30 42.18
C SER A 487 14.09 28.44 41.37
N ALA A 488 15.38 28.76 41.43
CA ALA A 488 16.39 28.07 40.63
C ALA A 488 16.54 26.57 40.99
N GLN A 489 16.41 26.22 42.27
CA GLN A 489 16.57 24.82 42.72
C GLN A 489 15.34 23.94 42.39
N ALA A 490 14.13 24.50 42.46
CA ALA A 490 12.90 23.83 42.02
C ALA A 490 12.88 23.65 40.48
N ASN A 491 13.38 24.66 39.75
CA ASN A 491 13.47 24.64 38.29
C ASN A 491 14.46 23.60 37.77
N VAL A 492 15.64 23.47 38.41
CA VAL A 492 16.60 22.40 38.08
C VAL A 492 16.02 21.01 38.38
N SER A 493 15.19 20.86 39.42
CA SER A 493 14.52 19.58 39.73
C SER A 493 13.44 19.22 38.70
N LEU A 494 12.73 20.21 38.17
CA LEU A 494 11.71 20.01 37.13
C LEU A 494 12.36 19.68 35.78
N GLN A 495 13.45 20.35 35.42
CA GLN A 495 14.20 20.06 34.20
C GLN A 495 14.76 18.64 34.18
N ARG A 496 15.39 18.19 35.28
CA ARG A 496 15.84 16.79 35.39
C ARG A 496 14.71 15.78 35.28
N ARG A 497 13.53 16.12 35.82
CA ARG A 497 12.38 15.23 35.80
C ARG A 497 11.73 15.16 34.42
N VAL A 498 11.83 16.21 33.62
CA VAL A 498 11.47 16.19 32.19
C VAL A 498 12.47 15.35 31.40
N GLU A 499 13.78 15.54 31.61
CA GLU A 499 14.82 14.72 30.97
C GLU A 499 14.71 13.22 31.33
N GLU A 500 14.37 12.90 32.58
CA GLU A 500 14.13 11.52 33.02
C GLU A 500 12.87 10.90 32.36
N LEU A 501 11.83 11.69 32.12
CA LEU A 501 10.62 11.23 31.44
C LEU A 501 10.85 11.06 29.93
N GLU A 502 11.63 11.93 29.31
CA GLU A 502 12.01 11.83 27.89
C GLU A 502 12.89 10.61 27.62
N THR A 503 13.84 10.32 28.53
CA THR A 503 14.65 9.10 28.45
C THR A 503 13.83 7.83 28.65
N ARG A 504 12.88 7.81 29.59
CA ARG A 504 11.92 6.69 29.75
C ARG A 504 10.98 6.51 28.55
N LEU A 505 10.63 7.59 27.85
CA LEU A 505 9.87 7.51 26.59
C LEU A 505 10.70 6.87 25.49
N ALA A 506 11.94 7.30 25.30
CA ALA A 506 12.85 6.71 24.32
C ALA A 506 13.17 5.23 24.60
N GLU A 507 13.33 4.86 25.87
CA GLU A 507 13.55 3.47 26.29
C GLU A 507 12.33 2.59 26.05
N ARG A 508 11.12 3.16 26.08
CA ARG A 508 9.88 2.46 25.74
C ARG A 508 9.65 2.32 24.24
N ASP A 509 10.01 3.34 23.46
CA ASP A 509 9.96 3.25 22.00
C ASP A 509 10.89 2.14 21.50
N ARG A 510 12.10 2.01 22.08
CA ARG A 510 12.98 0.84 21.85
C ARG A 510 12.32 -0.49 22.18
N ARG A 511 11.64 -0.58 23.33
CA ARG A 511 10.94 -1.82 23.73
C ARG A 511 9.80 -2.19 22.79
N CYS A 512 9.15 -1.21 22.16
CA CYS A 512 8.16 -1.43 21.11
C CYS A 512 8.80 -1.91 19.80
N GLU A 513 9.99 -1.42 19.46
CA GLU A 513 10.78 -1.91 18.32
C GLU A 513 11.23 -3.37 18.55
N ASP A 514 11.68 -3.71 19.75
CA ASP A 514 12.07 -5.08 20.14
C ASP A 514 10.89 -6.07 20.03
N LEU A 515 9.70 -5.69 20.51
CA LEU A 515 8.48 -6.51 20.36
C LEU A 515 8.06 -6.67 18.88
N HIS A 516 8.34 -5.66 18.04
CA HIS A 516 8.13 -5.75 16.60
C HIS A 516 9.13 -6.69 15.91
N ALA A 517 10.36 -6.75 16.40
CA ALA A 517 11.38 -7.69 15.94
C ALA A 517 11.03 -9.13 16.35
N GLU A 518 10.64 -9.37 17.60
CA GLU A 518 10.15 -10.69 18.07
C GLU A 518 8.94 -11.17 17.26
N LYS A 519 7.98 -10.29 16.94
CA LYS A 519 6.85 -10.61 16.05
C LYS A 519 7.32 -11.08 14.68
N SER A 520 8.33 -10.42 14.12
CA SER A 520 8.87 -10.78 12.81
C SER A 520 9.57 -12.14 12.87
N GLN A 521 10.26 -12.42 13.97
CA GLN A 521 10.92 -13.70 14.21
C GLN A 521 9.92 -14.85 14.39
N LEU A 522 8.90 -14.67 15.24
CA LEU A 522 7.83 -15.65 15.44
C LEU A 522 6.99 -15.89 14.18
N MET A 523 6.73 -14.85 13.38
CA MET A 523 6.09 -15.01 12.07
C MET A 523 6.96 -15.81 11.11
N THR A 524 8.28 -15.61 11.15
CA THR A 524 9.23 -16.38 10.33
C THR A 524 9.27 -17.84 10.76
N GLU A 525 9.26 -18.11 12.07
CA GLU A 525 9.13 -19.47 12.62
C GLU A 525 7.78 -20.10 12.26
N LEU A 526 6.66 -19.40 12.41
CA LEU A 526 5.35 -19.93 12.01
C LEU A 526 5.27 -20.25 10.51
N THR A 527 6.02 -19.50 9.69
CA THR A 527 6.12 -19.72 8.24
C THR A 527 7.04 -20.90 7.92
N SER A 528 8.08 -21.16 8.71
CA SER A 528 8.96 -22.31 8.53
C SER A 528 8.27 -23.64 8.89
N TRP A 529 7.35 -23.64 9.85
CA TRP A 529 6.52 -24.81 10.19
C TRP A 529 5.40 -25.10 9.17
N ARG A 530 5.04 -24.13 8.32
CA ARG A 530 4.06 -24.30 7.22
C ARG A 530 4.63 -25.00 5.98
N SER A 531 5.88 -25.44 6.01
CA SER A 531 6.48 -26.27 4.94
C SER A 531 6.69 -27.69 5.46
N PRO A 532 5.82 -28.66 5.12
CA PRO A 532 6.09 -30.07 5.39
C PRO A 532 7.21 -30.52 4.45
N SER A 533 8.39 -30.79 5.00
CA SER A 533 9.46 -31.51 4.31
C SER A 533 8.97 -32.90 3.89
N THR A 534 8.48 -33.02 2.65
CA THR A 534 8.22 -34.29 1.99
C THR A 534 9.49 -34.73 1.28
N SER A 535 10.39 -35.39 2.01
CA SER A 535 11.48 -36.18 1.43
C SER A 535 11.95 -37.23 2.42
N MET A 536 11.30 -38.39 2.42
CA MET A 536 11.82 -39.61 3.03
C MET A 536 11.44 -40.82 2.15
N LEU A 537 12.30 -41.13 1.18
CA LEU A 537 12.39 -42.48 0.59
C LEU A 537 13.81 -42.70 0.02
N GLY A 538 14.66 -43.38 0.81
CA GLY A 538 15.89 -44.11 0.43
C GLY A 538 17.05 -43.28 -0.14
N THR A 539 18.34 -43.50 0.14
CA THR A 539 19.10 -44.60 0.75
C THR A 539 20.47 -44.07 1.18
N ALA A 540 21.10 -44.80 2.10
CA ALA A 540 22.36 -44.52 2.78
C ALA A 540 23.57 -44.07 1.92
N SER A 541 24.29 -43.05 2.40
CA SER A 541 25.75 -43.08 2.63
C SER A 541 26.22 -41.81 3.36
N LYS A 542 26.93 -41.98 4.49
CA LYS A 542 27.86 -40.99 5.09
C LYS A 542 28.85 -40.45 4.04
N PRO A 543 29.44 -39.22 4.14
CA PRO A 543 30.29 -38.86 5.30
C PRO A 543 30.46 -37.35 5.68
N THR A 544 30.94 -37.16 6.93
CA THR A 544 31.76 -36.07 7.56
C THR A 544 31.59 -34.56 7.31
N PRO A 545 31.89 -33.73 8.34
CA PRO A 545 31.51 -32.32 8.43
C PRO A 545 32.59 -31.39 7.86
N ILE A 546 32.19 -30.32 7.18
CA ILE A 546 33.06 -29.17 6.90
C ILE A 546 32.33 -27.87 7.25
N GLU A 547 33.12 -27.09 7.98
CA GLU A 547 33.03 -25.75 8.52
C GLU A 547 32.23 -24.69 7.76
N ALA A 548 31.76 -23.75 8.58
CA ALA A 548 31.15 -22.49 8.22
C ALA A 548 31.96 -21.67 7.21
N MET A 549 31.27 -21.16 6.19
CA MET A 549 31.60 -19.89 5.56
C MET A 549 30.32 -19.25 5.01
N ASP A 550 30.12 -17.99 5.40
CA ASP A 550 29.15 -17.04 4.87
C ASP A 550 29.17 -16.97 3.34
N LEU A 551 27.97 -16.95 2.73
CA LEU A 551 27.64 -16.16 1.55
C LEU A 551 26.13 -16.21 1.31
N GLU A 552 25.48 -15.08 1.59
CA GLU A 552 24.09 -14.77 1.24
C GLU A 552 23.88 -14.81 -0.28
N GLY A 553 22.75 -15.38 -0.69
CA GLY A 553 22.19 -15.24 -2.04
C GLY A 553 21.77 -16.57 -2.67
N GLY A 554 20.47 -16.86 -2.69
CA GLY A 554 19.97 -18.00 -3.48
C GLY A 554 18.58 -18.51 -3.13
N THR A 555 17.55 -17.74 -3.51
CA THR A 555 16.25 -18.18 -4.06
C THR A 555 15.64 -19.51 -3.59
N ALA A 556 14.56 -19.41 -2.81
CA ALA A 556 13.49 -20.42 -2.80
C ALA A 556 12.18 -19.78 -3.28
N LYS A 557 11.81 -20.06 -4.54
CA LYS A 557 10.48 -19.77 -5.10
C LYS A 557 9.46 -20.65 -4.38
N VAL A 558 8.64 -20.06 -3.52
CA VAL A 558 7.43 -20.70 -2.98
C VAL A 558 6.24 -20.26 -3.83
N GLN A 559 5.78 -21.16 -4.70
CA GLN A 559 4.46 -21.09 -5.33
C GLN A 559 3.40 -21.22 -4.23
N GLN A 560 2.72 -20.13 -3.90
CA GLN A 560 1.63 -20.12 -2.94
C GLN A 560 0.29 -20.26 -3.68
N ALA A 561 -0.30 -21.45 -3.63
CA ALA A 561 -1.64 -21.72 -4.13
C ALA A 561 -2.71 -21.27 -3.12
N ARG A 562 -3.46 -20.26 -3.58
CA ARG A 562 -4.81 -19.77 -3.26
C ARG A 562 -5.66 -20.41 -2.14
N GLY A 563 -6.26 -19.52 -1.35
CA GLY A 563 -7.63 -19.63 -0.83
C GLY A 563 -8.50 -18.47 -1.37
N CYS A 564 -9.72 -18.78 -1.82
CA CYS A 564 -10.71 -17.86 -2.40
C CYS A 564 -11.09 -16.71 -1.45
N GLY A 565 -10.86 -15.46 -1.89
CA GLY A 565 -11.19 -14.24 -1.14
C GLY A 565 -10.20 -13.09 -1.39
N ALA A 566 -8.98 -13.40 -1.85
CA ALA A 566 -7.92 -12.42 -2.11
C ALA A 566 -7.94 -11.81 -3.52
N CYS A 567 -8.69 -12.39 -4.46
CA CYS A 567 -8.67 -12.00 -5.88
C CYS A 567 -9.30 -10.63 -6.18
N LEU A 568 -10.20 -10.13 -5.33
CA LEU A 568 -10.78 -8.79 -5.49
C LEU A 568 -9.88 -7.71 -4.87
N ARG A 569 -9.24 -7.98 -3.73
CA ARG A 569 -8.35 -7.00 -3.07
C ARG A 569 -7.04 -6.78 -3.84
N SER A 570 -6.57 -7.76 -4.60
CA SER A 570 -5.35 -7.64 -5.42
C SER A 570 -5.52 -6.75 -6.65
N ALA A 571 -6.74 -6.62 -7.19
CA ALA A 571 -7.01 -5.78 -8.36
C ALA A 571 -7.06 -4.28 -8.00
N ASP A 572 -7.51 -3.94 -6.79
CA ASP A 572 -7.63 -2.55 -6.33
C ASP A 572 -6.30 -1.97 -5.81
N GLN A 573 -5.36 -2.83 -5.44
CA GLN A 573 -4.07 -2.44 -4.86
C GLN A 573 -3.20 -1.58 -5.81
N PRO A 574 -3.06 -1.88 -7.12
CA PRO A 574 -2.38 -0.99 -8.06
C PRO A 574 -3.15 0.33 -8.26
N CYS A 575 -4.48 0.31 -8.28
CA CYS A 575 -5.29 1.53 -8.38
C CYS A 575 -5.10 2.45 -7.16
N PHE A 576 -5.04 1.88 -5.96
CA PHE A 576 -4.72 2.61 -4.72
C PHE A 576 -3.30 3.17 -4.72
N ALA A 577 -2.30 2.42 -5.21
CA ALA A 577 -0.93 2.90 -5.31
C ALA A 577 -0.80 4.08 -6.27
N VAL A 578 -1.47 4.03 -7.43
CA VAL A 578 -1.52 5.13 -8.39
C VAL A 578 -2.26 6.33 -7.81
N ALA A 579 -3.43 6.14 -7.19
CA ALA A 579 -4.19 7.21 -6.53
C ALA A 579 -3.37 7.90 -5.43
N ARG A 580 -2.61 7.13 -4.64
CA ARG A 580 -1.74 7.67 -3.59
C ARG A 580 -0.55 8.46 -4.16
N ARG A 581 0.07 7.99 -5.25
CA ARG A 581 1.13 8.73 -5.96
C ARG A 581 0.62 10.01 -6.63
N LEU A 582 -0.60 9.99 -7.17
CA LEU A 582 -1.27 11.18 -7.70
C LEU A 582 -1.61 12.18 -6.60
N ALA A 583 -2.03 11.71 -5.42
CA ALA A 583 -2.32 12.57 -4.28
C ALA A 583 -1.05 13.28 -3.76
N THR A 584 0.09 12.60 -3.70
CA THR A 584 1.31 13.14 -3.10
C THR A 584 2.21 13.94 -4.04
N SER A 585 2.07 13.80 -5.37
CA SER A 585 2.96 14.47 -6.33
C SER A 585 2.22 15.21 -7.46
N GLY A 586 2.43 16.53 -7.53
CA GLY A 586 1.90 17.37 -8.60
C GLY A 586 2.49 17.09 -9.99
N ALA A 587 3.67 16.46 -10.07
CA ALA A 587 4.26 16.03 -11.35
C ALA A 587 3.49 14.83 -11.93
N TRP A 588 3.17 13.84 -11.09
CA TRP A 588 2.39 12.68 -11.48
C TRP A 588 0.96 13.04 -11.90
N ARG A 589 0.32 14.03 -11.25
CA ARG A 589 -0.98 14.55 -11.70
C ARG A 589 -0.92 15.08 -13.13
N ARG A 590 0.12 15.86 -13.46
CA ARG A 590 0.29 16.40 -14.82
C ARG A 590 0.48 15.28 -15.85
N VAL A 591 1.33 14.29 -15.57
CA VAL A 591 1.55 13.14 -16.45
C VAL A 591 0.25 12.34 -16.66
N PHE A 592 -0.53 12.13 -15.60
CA PHE A 592 -1.80 11.43 -15.66
C PHE A 592 -2.85 12.16 -16.51
N PHE A 593 -2.98 13.48 -16.36
CA PHE A 593 -3.89 14.26 -17.21
C PHE A 593 -3.44 14.31 -18.68
N ILE A 594 -2.13 14.34 -18.94
CA ILE A 594 -1.58 14.23 -20.31
C ILE A 594 -1.92 12.87 -20.91
N TYR A 595 -1.79 11.78 -20.14
CA TYR A 595 -2.16 10.44 -20.57
C TYR A 595 -3.66 10.34 -20.90
N ILE A 596 -4.54 10.85 -20.02
CA ILE A 596 -5.99 10.87 -20.28
C ILE A 596 -6.31 11.67 -21.55
N ALA A 597 -5.68 12.83 -21.74
CA ALA A 597 -5.87 13.64 -22.94
C ALA A 597 -5.42 12.90 -24.22
N ALA A 598 -4.30 12.18 -24.16
CA ALA A 598 -3.81 11.35 -25.27
C ALA A 598 -4.77 10.19 -25.59
N VAL A 599 -5.33 9.52 -24.58
CA VAL A 599 -6.32 8.45 -24.77
C VAL A 599 -7.61 9.00 -25.37
N HIS A 600 -8.09 10.17 -24.93
CA HIS A 600 -9.26 10.82 -25.51
C HIS A 600 -9.02 11.24 -26.96
N PHE A 601 -7.84 11.79 -27.26
CA PHE A 601 -7.44 12.14 -28.62
C PHE A 601 -7.38 10.90 -29.52
N TRP A 602 -6.82 9.79 -29.01
CA TRP A 602 -6.72 8.53 -29.74
C TRP A 602 -8.09 7.90 -29.98
N MET A 603 -8.97 7.86 -28.97
CA MET A 603 -10.36 7.42 -29.14
C MET A 603 -11.10 8.28 -30.17
N TYR A 604 -10.95 9.61 -30.09
CA TYR A 604 -11.56 10.53 -31.05
C TYR A 604 -11.04 10.30 -32.47
N PHE A 605 -9.74 10.08 -32.62
CA PHE A 605 -9.09 9.76 -33.90
C PHE A 605 -9.61 8.44 -34.47
N VAL A 606 -9.66 7.37 -33.68
CA VAL A 606 -10.18 6.06 -34.10
C VAL A 606 -11.66 6.14 -34.48
N LEU A 607 -12.48 6.84 -33.68
CA LEU A 607 -13.91 6.99 -33.96
C LEU A 607 -14.19 7.85 -35.21
N ASN A 608 -13.35 8.86 -35.49
CA ASN A 608 -13.45 9.64 -36.72
C ASN A 608 -12.89 8.91 -37.95
N HIS A 609 -11.97 7.96 -37.79
CA HIS A 609 -11.46 7.16 -38.91
C HIS A 609 -12.35 5.96 -39.26
N MET A 610 -13.22 5.56 -38.33
CA MET A 610 -14.21 4.48 -38.50
C MET A 610 -15.57 5.01 -39.02
N ARG A 611 -15.73 6.33 -39.12
CA ARG A 611 -16.80 7.00 -39.88
C ARG A 611 -16.31 7.34 -41.26
#